data_AF-A0A2T2V503-F1
#
_entry.id   AF-A0A2T2V503-F1
#
_cell.length_a   1.000
_cell.length_b   1.000
_cell.length_c   1.000
_cell.angle_alpha   90.00
_cell.angle_beta   90.00
_cell.angle_gamma   90.00
#
_symmetry.space_group_name_H-M   'P 1'
#
loop_
_entity.id
_entity.type
_entity.pdbx_description
1 polymer ?
#
loop_
_entity_poly.entity_id
_entity_poly.type
_entity_poly.pdbx_seq_one_letter_code
_entity_poly.pdbx_strand_id
1 'polypeptide(L)'
;MKVPETVVDAIEATRSRYGIDEGALWRSLSNRNRGARMTPDAIYKAVRRTGRRAGLGAVTIDTLRQTGLRLAMDAGATLQQVQLHGRLKSAGSVERFADTDDQENRLGDGAVDFVDLEV
;
A
#
# COMPACT_ATOMS: atom_id res chain seq x y z
N MET A 1 -5.94 -9.86 13.59
CA MET A 1 -5.90 -9.57 12.14
C MET A 1 -5.19 -10.74 11.49
N LYS A 2 -5.81 -11.39 10.50
CA LYS A 2 -5.10 -12.37 9.66
C LYS A 2 -4.24 -11.60 8.65
N VAL A 3 -3.03 -12.07 8.43
CA VAL A 3 -2.06 -11.47 7.52
C VAL A 3 -1.73 -12.52 6.46
N PRO A 4 -1.75 -12.18 5.15
CA PRO A 4 -1.37 -13.12 4.10
C PRO A 4 0.06 -13.64 4.28
N GLU A 5 0.30 -14.89 3.87
CA GLU A 5 1.62 -15.53 3.96
C GLU A 5 2.71 -14.69 3.27
N THR A 6 2.40 -14.12 2.11
CA THR A 6 3.31 -13.22 1.38
C THR A 6 3.77 -12.00 2.19
N VAL A 7 2.93 -11.50 3.09
CA VAL A 7 3.28 -10.38 3.99
C VAL A 7 4.11 -10.89 5.16
N VAL A 8 3.84 -12.11 5.66
CA VAL A 8 4.67 -12.77 6.68
C VAL A 8 6.08 -12.98 6.13
N ASP A 9 6.22 -13.49 4.92
CA ASP A 9 7.50 -13.70 4.25
C ASP A 9 8.29 -12.39 4.10
N ALA A 10 7.60 -11.30 3.71
CA ALA A 10 8.21 -9.99 3.61
C ALA A 10 8.69 -9.46 4.98
N ILE A 11 7.95 -9.74 6.05
CA ILE A 11 8.35 -9.40 7.42
C ILE A 11 9.58 -10.20 7.81
N GLU A 12 9.59 -11.52 7.62
CA GLU A 12 10.71 -12.38 8.01
C GLU A 12 11.97 -12.07 7.20
N ALA A 13 11.85 -11.82 5.88
CA ALA A 13 12.97 -11.35 5.06
C ALA A 13 13.55 -10.02 5.58
N THR A 14 12.68 -9.10 6.03
CA THR A 14 13.11 -7.83 6.64
C THR A 14 13.81 -8.07 7.97
N ARG A 15 13.28 -8.96 8.82
CA ARG A 15 13.86 -9.27 10.13
C ARG A 15 15.24 -9.89 9.98
N SER A 16 15.37 -10.91 9.15
CA SER A 16 16.63 -11.58 8.86
C SER A 16 17.67 -10.61 8.29
N ARG A 17 17.30 -9.81 7.29
CA ARG A 17 18.21 -8.85 6.65
C ARG A 17 18.82 -7.83 7.63
N TYR A 18 18.05 -7.39 8.62
CA TYR A 18 18.47 -6.33 9.55
C TYR A 18 18.76 -6.83 10.97
N GLY A 19 18.77 -8.15 11.21
CA GLY A 19 18.99 -8.73 12.54
C GLY A 19 17.96 -8.25 13.56
N ILE A 20 16.66 -8.30 13.21
CA ILE A 20 15.58 -7.81 14.06
C ILE A 20 14.93 -8.97 14.82
N ASP A 21 15.43 -9.21 16.02
CA ASP A 21 14.83 -10.21 16.92
C ASP A 21 13.65 -9.63 17.70
N GLU A 22 13.76 -8.38 18.17
CA GLU A 22 12.75 -7.67 18.94
C GLU A 22 12.66 -6.16 18.61
N GLY A 23 11.57 -5.50 19.02
CA GLY A 23 11.37 -4.06 18.88
C GLY A 23 10.61 -3.63 17.60
N ALA A 24 10.82 -2.40 17.15
CA ALA A 24 10.09 -1.85 15.98
C ALA A 24 10.56 -2.47 14.66
N LEU A 25 9.69 -3.09 13.86
CA LEU A 25 10.08 -3.60 12.54
C LEU A 25 10.60 -2.47 11.63
N TRP A 26 9.82 -1.39 11.53
CA TRP A 26 10.24 -0.16 10.86
C TRP A 26 11.05 0.70 11.82
N ARG A 27 12.38 0.52 11.78
CA ARG A 27 13.35 1.19 12.66
C ARG A 27 14.34 2.05 11.90
N SER A 28 14.85 3.06 12.59
CA SER A 28 15.93 3.89 12.08
C SER A 28 17.23 3.09 11.97
N LEU A 29 17.95 3.30 10.87
CA LEU A 29 19.30 2.77 10.64
C LEU A 29 20.39 3.85 10.74
N SER A 30 20.02 5.07 11.16
CA SER A 30 20.97 6.17 11.32
C SER A 30 21.78 6.02 12.61
N ASN A 31 23.00 6.56 12.66
CA ASN A 31 23.86 6.46 13.84
C ASN A 31 23.32 7.23 15.06
N ARG A 32 22.43 8.21 14.87
CA ARG A 32 21.90 9.05 15.96
C ARG A 32 20.82 8.35 16.79
N ASN A 33 20.04 7.46 16.18
CA ASN A 33 18.86 6.86 16.82
C ASN A 33 18.57 5.45 16.28
N ARG A 34 19.64 4.68 16.01
CA ARG A 34 19.57 3.33 15.47
C ARG A 34 18.64 2.46 16.32
N GLY A 35 17.77 1.69 15.68
CA GLY A 35 16.83 0.80 16.37
C GLY A 35 15.54 1.46 16.84
N ALA A 36 15.51 2.78 17.00
CA ALA A 36 14.27 3.48 17.37
C ALA A 36 13.21 3.38 16.27
N ARG A 37 11.93 3.37 16.66
CA ARG A 37 10.80 3.37 15.72
C ARG A 37 10.94 4.53 14.72
N MET A 38 10.76 4.24 13.43
CA MET A 38 10.71 5.29 12.42
C MET A 38 9.57 6.27 12.70
N THR A 39 9.83 7.56 12.48
CA THR A 39 8.77 8.57 12.51
C THR A 39 7.82 8.37 11.33
N PRO A 40 6.56 8.81 11.43
CA PRO A 40 5.63 8.77 10.31
C PRO A 40 6.21 9.44 9.05
N ASP A 41 6.82 10.64 9.19
CA ASP A 41 7.47 11.35 8.08
C ASP A 41 8.58 10.52 7.40
N ALA A 42 9.39 9.80 8.17
CA ALA A 42 10.41 8.92 7.61
C ALA A 42 9.80 7.77 6.80
N ILE A 43 8.68 7.21 7.25
CA ILE A 43 7.93 6.18 6.52
C ILE A 43 7.35 6.77 5.22
N TYR A 44 6.71 7.95 5.28
CA TYR A 44 6.21 8.65 4.09
C TYR A 44 7.31 8.88 3.04
N LYS A 45 8.48 9.37 3.48
CA LYS A 45 9.65 9.58 2.60
C LYS A 45 10.16 8.27 2.01
N ALA A 46 10.19 7.19 2.77
CA ALA A 46 10.61 5.87 2.30
C ALA A 46 9.67 5.32 1.22
N VAL A 47 8.35 5.42 1.42
CA VAL A 47 7.33 5.01 0.44
C VAL A 47 7.48 5.82 -0.84
N ARG A 48 7.51 7.15 -0.75
CA ARG A 48 7.64 8.04 -1.92
C ARG A 48 8.94 7.81 -2.69
N ARG A 49 10.05 7.55 -1.99
CA ARG A 49 11.33 7.23 -2.64
C ARG A 49 11.27 5.89 -3.34
N THR A 50 10.61 4.90 -2.75
CA THR A 50 10.49 3.55 -3.33
C THR A 50 9.57 3.55 -4.54
N GLY A 51 8.41 4.21 -4.47
CA GLY A 51 7.51 4.38 -5.62
C GLY A 51 8.21 5.04 -6.81
N ARG A 52 8.97 6.12 -6.58
CA ARG A 52 9.78 6.77 -7.63
C ARG A 52 10.82 5.85 -8.25
N ARG A 53 11.54 5.06 -7.44
CA ARG A 53 12.54 4.11 -7.95
C ARG A 53 11.90 2.97 -8.75
N ALA A 54 10.65 2.62 -8.45
CA ALA A 54 9.89 1.61 -9.15
C ALA A 54 9.16 2.16 -10.40
N GLY A 55 9.35 3.44 -10.76
CA GLY A 55 8.65 4.06 -11.90
C GLY A 55 7.18 4.41 -11.65
N LEU A 56 6.67 4.20 -10.43
CA LEU A 56 5.25 4.41 -10.06
C LEU A 56 4.92 5.88 -9.71
N GLY A 57 5.83 6.82 -9.96
CA GLY A 57 5.66 8.22 -9.61
C GLY A 57 5.57 8.48 -8.10
N ALA A 58 4.72 9.43 -7.71
CA ALA A 58 4.60 9.92 -6.33
C ALA A 58 3.63 9.10 -5.47
N VAL A 59 3.91 7.80 -5.29
CA VAL A 59 3.11 6.93 -4.41
C VAL A 59 3.14 7.45 -2.97
N THR A 60 1.97 7.55 -2.35
CA THR A 60 1.81 7.91 -0.92
C THR A 60 1.29 6.71 -0.11
N ILE A 61 1.37 6.80 1.23
CA ILE A 61 0.77 5.79 2.12
C ILE A 61 -0.75 5.72 1.90
N ASP A 62 -1.39 6.86 1.63
CA ASP A 62 -2.82 6.90 1.38
C ASP A 62 -3.17 6.24 0.06
N THR A 63 -2.36 6.43 -0.99
CA THR A 63 -2.50 5.69 -2.25
C THR A 63 -2.46 4.18 -2.01
N LEU A 64 -1.47 3.68 -1.27
CA LEU A 64 -1.36 2.25 -0.96
C LEU A 64 -2.57 1.73 -0.18
N ARG A 65 -3.06 2.50 0.80
CA ARG A 65 -4.27 2.14 1.56
C ARG A 65 -5.50 2.08 0.67
N GLN A 66 -5.68 3.08 -0.18
CA GLN A 66 -6.79 3.16 -1.11
C GLN A 66 -6.80 1.99 -2.08
N THR A 67 -5.63 1.66 -2.67
CA THR A 67 -5.47 0.50 -3.54
C THR A 67 -5.80 -0.81 -2.81
N GLY A 68 -5.30 -1.01 -1.59
CA GLY A 68 -5.58 -2.24 -0.84
C GLY A 68 -7.06 -2.43 -0.49
N LEU A 69 -7.76 -1.34 -0.14
CA LEU A 69 -9.21 -1.38 0.12
C LEU A 69 -10.00 -1.63 -1.17
N ARG A 70 -9.59 -1.04 -2.30
CA ARG A 70 -10.19 -1.30 -3.61
C ARG A 70 -10.04 -2.75 -4.03
N LEU A 71 -8.81 -3.29 -3.99
CA LEU A 71 -8.55 -4.70 -4.30
C LEU A 71 -9.37 -5.66 -3.43
N ALA A 72 -9.63 -5.30 -2.17
CA ALA A 72 -10.49 -6.11 -1.32
C ALA A 72 -11.94 -6.14 -1.81
N MET A 73 -12.48 -5.02 -2.29
CA MET A 73 -13.82 -4.96 -2.87
C MET A 73 -13.90 -5.66 -4.22
N ASP A 74 -12.90 -5.48 -5.08
CA ASP A 74 -12.79 -6.18 -6.37
C ASP A 74 -12.76 -7.71 -6.16
N ALA A 75 -12.17 -8.16 -5.04
CA ALA A 75 -12.19 -9.56 -4.60
C ALA A 75 -13.49 -9.99 -3.87
N GLY A 76 -14.52 -9.13 -3.83
CA GLY A 76 -15.83 -9.44 -3.28
C GLY A 76 -16.05 -9.09 -1.80
N ALA A 77 -15.15 -8.34 -1.16
CA ALA A 77 -15.39 -7.87 0.21
C ALA A 77 -16.53 -6.84 0.26
N THR A 78 -17.39 -6.94 1.27
CA THR A 78 -18.50 -6.01 1.45
C THR A 78 -18.02 -4.63 1.94
N LEU A 79 -18.80 -3.59 1.67
CA LEU A 79 -18.54 -2.22 2.15
C LEU A 79 -18.27 -2.17 3.67
N GLN A 80 -19.04 -2.93 4.45
CA GLN A 80 -18.88 -3.04 5.90
C GLN A 80 -17.55 -3.70 6.30
N GLN A 81 -17.14 -4.76 5.59
CA GLN A 81 -15.85 -5.42 5.82
C GLN A 81 -14.68 -4.48 5.53
N VAL A 82 -14.76 -3.70 4.44
CA VAL A 82 -13.76 -2.70 4.07
C VAL A 82 -13.72 -1.55 5.06
N GLN A 83 -14.88 -1.05 5.52
CA GLN A 83 -14.96 -0.02 6.56
C GLN A 83 -14.26 -0.46 7.85
N LEU A 84 -14.56 -1.68 8.30
CA LEU A 84 -13.97 -2.26 9.51
C LEU A 84 -12.46 -2.47 9.35
N HIS A 85 -12.02 -3.00 8.20
CA HIS A 85 -10.61 -3.25 7.91
C HIS A 85 -9.80 -1.94 7.84
N GLY A 86 -10.31 -0.94 7.12
CA GLY A 86 -9.68 0.36 6.94
C GLY A 86 -9.79 1.28 8.15
N ARG A 87 -10.56 0.90 9.19
CA ARG A 87 -10.90 1.72 10.36
C ARG A 87 -11.45 3.10 9.95
N LEU A 88 -12.25 3.12 8.88
CA LEU A 88 -12.82 4.34 8.33
C LEU A 88 -13.99 4.81 9.19
N LYS A 89 -13.97 6.08 9.59
CA LYS A 89 -14.94 6.65 10.54
C LYS A 89 -16.34 6.85 9.95
N SER A 90 -16.50 6.86 8.62
CA SER A 90 -17.79 7.10 7.96
C SER A 90 -17.96 6.23 6.70
N ALA A 91 -19.21 5.84 6.43
CA ALA A 91 -19.59 5.06 5.24
C ALA A 91 -19.27 5.80 3.93
N GLY A 92 -19.46 7.12 3.86
CA GLY A 92 -19.08 7.93 2.69
C GLY A 92 -17.57 7.99 2.39
N SER A 93 -16.71 7.56 3.33
CA SER A 93 -15.29 7.34 3.02
C SER A 93 -15.04 6.06 2.23
N VAL A 94 -16.00 5.13 2.25
CA VAL A 94 -15.94 3.86 1.55
C VAL A 94 -16.62 3.94 0.18
N GLU A 95 -17.68 4.75 0.05
CA GLU A 95 -18.37 5.00 -1.23
C GLU A 95 -17.43 5.48 -2.34
N ARG A 96 -16.42 6.29 -2.00
CA ARG A 96 -15.35 6.73 -2.93
C ARG A 96 -14.58 5.59 -3.60
N PHE A 97 -14.64 4.38 -3.05
CA PHE A 97 -14.04 3.21 -3.68
C PHE A 97 -15.06 2.42 -4.51
N ALA A 98 -16.33 2.44 -4.13
CA ALA A 98 -17.40 1.69 -4.80
C ALA A 98 -17.86 2.37 -6.09
N ASP A 99 -17.77 3.70 -6.15
CA ASP A 99 -18.28 4.54 -7.25
C ASP A 99 -17.34 4.58 -8.49
N THR A 100 -16.45 3.61 -8.63
CA THR A 100 -15.42 3.62 -9.69
C THR A 100 -15.71 2.72 -10.89
N ASP A 101 -16.81 1.97 -10.87
CA ASP A 101 -17.29 1.22 -12.05
C ASP A 101 -17.65 2.19 -13.20
N ASP A 102 -18.07 3.43 -12.90
CA ASP A 102 -18.29 4.48 -13.92
C ASP A 102 -16.98 5.13 -14.43
N GLN A 103 -15.85 4.91 -13.76
CA GLN A 103 -14.56 5.52 -14.12
C GLN A 103 -13.70 4.62 -15.04
N GLU A 104 -13.99 3.31 -15.12
CA GLU A 104 -13.36 2.42 -16.11
C GLU A 104 -13.62 2.90 -17.55
N ASN A 105 -14.74 3.57 -17.79
CA ASN A 105 -15.07 4.17 -19.09
C ASN A 105 -14.28 5.46 -19.41
N ARG A 106 -13.40 5.93 -18.51
CA ARG A 106 -12.54 7.11 -18.68
C ARG A 106 -11.04 6.80 -18.67
N LEU A 107 -10.65 5.54 -18.59
CA LEU A 107 -9.25 5.10 -18.72
C LEU A 107 -8.87 4.68 -20.15
N GLY A 108 -9.78 4.86 -21.11
CA GLY A 108 -9.57 4.54 -22.53
C GLY A 108 -8.59 5.45 -23.28
N ASP A 109 -7.92 6.41 -22.64
CA ASP A 109 -7.18 7.46 -23.36
C ASP A 109 -5.70 7.61 -22.93
N GLY A 110 -5.02 6.52 -22.57
CA GLY A 110 -3.57 6.65 -22.33
C GLY A 110 -2.74 5.43 -21.94
N ALA A 111 -3.34 4.24 -21.76
CA ALA A 111 -2.59 3.03 -21.37
C ALA A 111 -2.40 2.01 -22.51
N VAL A 112 -3.05 2.22 -23.66
CA VAL A 112 -2.95 1.33 -24.85
C VAL A 112 -1.75 1.64 -25.75
N ASP A 113 -1.05 2.77 -25.56
CA ASP A 113 0.14 3.11 -26.36
C ASP A 113 1.45 2.41 -25.92
N PHE A 114 1.41 1.58 -24.87
CA PHE A 114 2.61 0.91 -24.34
C PHE A 114 2.51 -0.63 -24.32
N VAL A 115 1.49 -1.21 -24.95
CA VAL A 115 1.41 -2.66 -25.13
C VAL A 115 1.74 -2.99 -26.58
N ASP A 116 3.02 -3.25 -26.83
CA ASP A 116 3.45 -3.89 -28.08
C ASP A 116 3.03 -5.37 -28.01
N LEU A 117 1.87 -5.68 -28.57
CA LEU A 117 1.47 -7.06 -28.84
C LEU A 117 1.90 -7.38 -30.28
N GLU A 118 3.11 -7.90 -30.44
CA GLU A 118 3.43 -8.69 -31.63
C GLU A 118 2.55 -9.94 -31.64
N VAL A 119 1.60 -9.99 -32.57
CA VAL A 119 1.11 -11.21 -33.23
C VAL A 119 0.92 -10.92 -34.71
#